data_AF-A0A2D8BAU0-F1
#
_entry.id   AF-A0A2D8BAU0-F1
#
_cell.length_a   1.000
_cell.length_b   1.000
_cell.length_c   1.000
_cell.angle_alpha   90.00
_cell.angle_beta   90.00
_cell.angle_gamma   90.00
#
_symmetry.space_group_name_H-M   'P 1'
#
loop_
_entity.id
_entity.type
_entity.pdbx_description
1 polymer ?
#
loop_
_entity_poly.entity_id
_entity_poly.type
_entity_poly.pdbx_seq_one_letter_code
_entity_poly.pdbx_strand_id
1 'polypeptide(L)'
;VVQPPPGARVLAVSGRDNCQAFRWGEATWGVQFHPEFSVGVMKSYIHARAEALRKEGTCPRELAQAVRPTPTARRVLRRFIHLARQRARTGA
;
A
#
# COMPACT_ATOMS: atom_id res chain seq x y z
N VAL A 1 -8.35 3.85 9.82
CA VAL A 1 -9.80 3.93 9.50
C VAL A 1 -10.35 2.52 9.62
N VAL A 2 -11.40 2.30 10.42
CA VAL A 2 -11.85 0.92 10.77
C VAL A 2 -12.92 0.38 9.81
N GLN A 3 -13.57 1.25 9.03
CA GLN A 3 -14.60 0.87 8.05
C GLN A 3 -14.50 1.75 6.79
N PRO A 4 -14.69 1.17 5.59
CA PRO A 4 -14.73 1.94 4.36
C PRO A 4 -15.99 2.83 4.32
N PRO A 5 -15.98 3.95 3.55
CA PRO A 5 -17.14 4.82 3.46
C PRO A 5 -18.36 4.08 2.87
N PRO A 6 -19.60 4.49 3.21
CA PRO A 6 -20.80 3.91 2.60
C PRO A 6 -20.73 3.89 1.07
N GLY A 7 -21.12 2.76 0.48
CA GLY A 7 -21.06 2.54 -0.97
C GLY A 7 -19.68 2.21 -1.52
N ALA A 8 -18.63 2.14 -0.67
CA ALA A 8 -17.35 1.60 -1.10
C ALA A 8 -17.38 0.07 -1.18
N ARG A 9 -16.73 -0.45 -2.22
CA ARG A 9 -16.50 -1.89 -2.41
C ARG A 9 -15.11 -2.24 -1.91
N VAL A 10 -15.03 -3.07 -0.87
CA VAL A 10 -13.76 -3.63 -0.38
C VAL A 10 -13.17 -4.57 -1.44
N LEU A 11 -11.87 -4.44 -1.69
CA LEU A 11 -11.11 -5.21 -2.67
C LEU A 11 -10.04 -6.09 -2.03
N ALA A 12 -9.57 -5.75 -0.82
CA ALA A 12 -8.57 -6.51 -0.09
C ALA A 12 -8.77 -6.37 1.42
N VAL A 13 -8.47 -7.44 2.14
CA VAL A 13 -8.49 -7.53 3.61
C VAL A 13 -7.24 -8.25 4.11
N SER A 14 -6.97 -8.19 5.40
CA SER A 14 -5.91 -8.94 6.08
C SER A 14 -6.37 -9.39 7.46
N GLY A 15 -5.65 -10.31 8.11
CA GLY A 15 -5.99 -10.74 9.48
C GLY A 15 -5.94 -9.61 10.53
N ARG A 16 -5.33 -8.46 10.22
CA ARG A 16 -5.23 -7.30 11.12
C ARG A 16 -6.18 -6.16 10.74
N ASP A 17 -6.80 -6.22 9.56
CA ASP A 17 -7.57 -5.10 9.03
C ASP A 17 -8.53 -5.55 7.92
N ASN A 18 -9.81 -5.23 8.09
CA ASN A 18 -10.90 -5.57 7.19
C ASN A 18 -11.00 -4.66 5.95
N CYS A 19 -10.15 -3.65 5.82
CA CYS A 19 -10.16 -2.76 4.65
C CYS A 19 -8.74 -2.33 4.25
N GLN A 20 -8.04 -3.20 3.52
CA GLN A 20 -6.71 -2.91 2.99
C GLN A 20 -6.74 -2.18 1.63
N ALA A 21 -7.80 -2.40 0.84
CA ALA A 21 -8.04 -1.65 -0.39
C ALA A 21 -9.53 -1.58 -0.69
N PHE A 22 -10.00 -0.49 -1.30
CA PHE A 22 -11.39 -0.32 -1.72
C PHE A 22 -11.51 0.54 -2.99
N ARG A 23 -12.66 0.41 -3.67
CA ARG A 23 -13.13 1.36 -4.69
C ARG A 23 -14.34 2.12 -4.16
N TRP A 24 -14.42 3.42 -4.41
CA TRP A 24 -15.55 4.25 -4.06
C TRP A 24 -16.02 5.03 -5.29
N GLY A 25 -17.33 4.98 -5.56
CA GLY A 25 -17.89 5.51 -6.81
C GLY A 25 -17.21 4.93 -8.05
N GLU A 26 -17.25 5.69 -9.15
CA GLU A 26 -16.78 5.22 -10.45
C GLU A 26 -15.25 5.24 -10.63
N ALA A 27 -14.55 6.15 -9.95
CA ALA A 27 -13.13 6.39 -10.22
C ALA A 27 -12.27 6.77 -9.01
N THR A 28 -12.69 6.39 -7.81
CA THR A 28 -11.89 6.60 -6.60
C THR A 28 -11.45 5.27 -6.04
N TRP A 29 -10.17 5.17 -5.68
CA TRP A 29 -9.59 3.98 -5.05
C TRP A 29 -8.76 4.40 -3.84
N GLY A 30 -8.79 3.58 -2.79
CA GLY A 30 -7.95 3.72 -1.62
C GLY A 30 -7.15 2.44 -1.37
N VAL A 31 -5.90 2.58 -0.92
CA VAL A 31 -5.05 1.50 -0.44
C VAL A 31 -4.42 1.90 0.89
N GLN A 32 -4.38 0.98 1.86
CA GLN A 32 -3.78 1.21 3.17
C GLN A 32 -2.29 0.88 3.19
N PHE A 33 -1.85 -0.03 2.32
CA PHE A 33 -0.43 -0.39 2.15
C PHE A 33 0.25 0.54 1.14
N HIS A 34 1.58 0.43 1.06
CA HIS A 34 2.45 1.31 0.26
C HIS A 34 2.98 0.61 -1.00
N PRO A 35 2.20 0.49 -2.09
CA PRO A 35 2.67 -0.14 -3.32
C PRO A 35 3.78 0.64 -4.05
N GLU A 36 4.04 1.87 -3.62
CA GLU A 36 5.07 2.77 -4.11
C GLU A 36 6.45 2.55 -3.48
N PHE A 37 6.54 1.81 -2.37
CA PHE A 37 7.80 1.63 -1.66
C PHE A 37 8.72 0.66 -2.43
N SER A 38 9.94 1.13 -2.69
CA SER A 38 11.03 0.30 -3.19
C SER A 38 11.79 -0.37 -2.04
N VAL A 39 12.65 -1.33 -2.38
CA VAL A 39 13.56 -1.94 -1.39
C VAL A 39 14.43 -0.88 -0.70
N GLY A 40 14.92 0.10 -1.47
CA GLY A 40 15.74 1.19 -0.93
C GLY A 40 14.95 2.05 0.05
N VAL A 41 13.75 2.49 -0.35
CA VAL A 41 12.87 3.31 0.51
C VAL A 41 12.52 2.55 1.81
N MET A 42 12.15 1.27 1.71
CA MET A 42 11.81 0.47 2.89
C MET A 42 12.99 0.31 3.85
N LYS A 43 14.21 0.08 3.33
CA LYS A 43 15.42 0.02 4.16
C LYS A 43 15.73 1.35 4.84
N SER A 44 15.60 2.46 4.13
CA SER A 44 15.77 3.80 4.70
C SER A 44 14.73 4.09 5.78
N TYR A 45 13.48 3.67 5.58
CA TYR A 45 12.41 3.80 6.57
C TYR A 45 12.70 3.00 7.85
N ILE A 46 13.14 1.75 7.71
CA ILE A 46 13.57 0.89 8.83
C ILE A 46 14.74 1.54 9.59
N HIS A 47 15.71 2.12 8.86
CA HIS A 47 16.84 2.80 9.47
C HIS A 47 16.39 4.05 10.27
N ALA A 48 15.56 4.90 9.67
CA ALA A 48 15.02 6.09 10.32
C ALA A 48 14.19 5.76 11.58
N ARG A 49 13.52 4.59 11.61
CA ARG A 49 12.74 4.12 12.76
C ARG A 49 13.48 3.15 13.68
N ALA A 50 14.80 3.00 13.53
CA ALA A 50 15.54 1.95 14.23
C ALA A 50 15.35 1.97 15.76
N GLU A 51 15.31 3.17 16.37
CA GLU A 51 15.09 3.29 17.82
C GLU A 51 13.68 2.85 18.23
N ALA A 52 12.65 3.33 17.53
CA ALA A 52 11.26 2.95 17.80
C ALA A 52 11.05 1.44 17.63
N LEU A 53 11.59 0.85 16.56
CA LEU A 53 11.51 -0.59 16.31
C LEU A 53 12.15 -1.40 17.44
N ARG A 54 13.29 -0.97 17.99
CA ARG A 54 13.91 -1.63 19.16
C ARG A 54 13.02 -1.55 20.40
N LYS A 55 12.39 -0.39 20.66
CA LYS A 55 11.42 -0.22 21.77
C LYS A 55 10.18 -1.09 21.58
N GLU A 56 9.77 -1.33 20.33
CA GLU A 56 8.69 -2.23 19.94
C GLU A 56 9.11 -3.73 19.94
N GLY A 57 10.36 -4.06 20.34
CA GLY A 57 10.86 -5.43 20.40
C GLY A 57 11.27 -6.03 19.05
N THR A 58 11.40 -5.20 18.01
CA THR A 58 11.78 -5.63 16.66
C THR A 58 13.23 -5.26 16.35
N CYS A 59 14.03 -6.21 15.87
CA CYS A 59 15.41 -5.96 15.45
C CYS A 59 15.45 -5.24 14.08
N PRO A 60 15.91 -3.97 13.99
CA PRO A 60 15.92 -3.24 12.71
C PRO A 60 16.85 -3.87 11.67
N ARG A 61 17.96 -4.49 12.13
CA ARG A 61 18.92 -5.15 11.24
C ARG A 61 18.30 -6.35 10.55
N GLU A 62 17.65 -7.23 11.31
CA GLU A 62 16.97 -8.41 10.78
C GLU A 62 15.81 -8.01 9.86
N LEU A 63 15.01 -7.01 10.26
CA LEU A 63 13.91 -6.51 9.45
C LEU A 63 14.41 -5.95 8.10
N ALA A 64 15.49 -5.17 8.10
CA ALA A 64 16.11 -4.64 6.88
C ALA A 64 16.67 -5.75 5.98
N GLN A 65 17.22 -6.82 6.58
CA GLN A 65 17.69 -8.00 5.87
C GLN A 65 16.54 -8.84 5.30
N ALA A 66 15.35 -8.79 5.88
CA ALA A 66 14.16 -9.49 5.39
C ALA A 66 13.46 -8.76 4.23
N VAL A 67 13.79 -7.49 3.96
CA VAL A 67 13.20 -6.74 2.83
C VAL A 67 13.50 -7.44 1.50
N ARG A 68 12.46 -7.68 0.70
CA ARG A 68 12.54 -8.29 -0.62
C ARG A 68 11.85 -7.43 -1.68
N PRO A 69 12.28 -7.48 -2.94
CA PRO A 69 11.52 -6.89 -4.05
C PRO A 69 10.09 -7.43 -4.07
N THR A 70 9.12 -6.56 -4.32
CA THR A 70 7.69 -6.95 -4.45
C THR A 70 7.16 -6.52 -5.82
N PRO A 71 7.41 -7.29 -6.90
CA PRO A 71 6.99 -6.91 -8.26
C PRO A 71 5.47 -6.76 -8.42
N THR A 72 4.70 -7.47 -7.61
CA THR A 72 3.23 -7.41 -7.58
C THR A 72 2.72 -6.06 -7.08
N ALA A 73 3.40 -5.40 -6.12
CA ALA A 73 3.04 -4.08 -5.63
C ALA A 73 3.07 -3.03 -6.76
N ARG A 74 4.14 -3.04 -7.56
CA ARG A 74 4.28 -2.13 -8.72
C ARG A 74 3.18 -2.32 -9.77
N ARG A 75 2.59 -3.51 -9.85
CA ARG A 75 1.46 -3.80 -10.76
C ARG A 75 0.20 -3.03 -10.39
N VAL A 76 -0.03 -2.77 -9.10
CA VAL A 76 -1.17 -1.96 -8.62
C VAL A 76 -1.09 -0.55 -9.20
N LEU A 77 0.07 0.10 -9.08
CA LEU A 77 0.30 1.44 -9.63
C LEU A 77 0.18 1.48 -11.15
N ARG A 78 0.71 0.48 -11.85
CA ARG A 78 0.58 0.38 -13.32
C ARG A 78 -0.88 0.26 -13.77
N ARG A 79 -1.68 -0.54 -13.06
CA ARG A 79 -3.12 -0.67 -13.33
C ARG A 79 -3.85 0.63 -13.05
N PHE A 80 -3.55 1.31 -11.94
CA PHE A 80 -4.11 2.62 -11.64
C PHE A 80 -3.85 3.64 -12.76
N ILE A 81 -2.60 3.75 -13.23
CA ILE A 81 -2.23 4.66 -14.32
C ILE A 81 -2.99 4.31 -15.61
N HIS A 82 -3.14 3.01 -15.92
CA HIS A 82 -3.89 2.57 -17.08
C HIS A 82 -5.37 2.98 -17.01
N LEU A 83 -6.02 2.74 -15.87
CA LEU A 83 -7.42 3.11 -15.63
C LEU A 83 -7.61 4.63 -15.69
N ALA A 84 -6.74 5.40 -15.04
CA ALA A 84 -6.79 6.86 -15.06
C ALA A 84 -6.65 7.41 -16.48
N ARG A 85 -5.73 6.86 -17.29
CA ARG A 85 -5.55 7.24 -18.70
C ARG A 85 -6.70 6.81 -19.59
N GLN A 86 -7.33 5.68 -19.33
CA GLN A 86 -8.54 5.28 -20.07
C GLN A 86 -9.68 6.25 -19.79
N ARG A 87 -9.91 6.56 -18.52
CA ARG A 87 -10.97 7.49 -18.10
C ARG A 87 -10.76 8.90 -18.65
N ALA A 88 -9.53 9.40 -18.66
CA ALA A 88 -9.20 10.69 -19.25
C ALA A 88 -9.49 10.74 -20.78
N ARG A 89 -9.43 9.59 -21.48
CA ARG A 89 -9.69 9.51 -22.92
C ARG A 89 -11.18 9.38 -23.26
N THR A 90 -11.99 8.80 -22.38
CA THR A 90 -13.41 8.55 -22.63
C THR A 90 -14.33 9.72 -22.29
N GLY A 91 -13.78 10.86 -21.82
CA GLY A 91 -14.57 11.94 -21.24
C GLY A 91 -15.06 11.55 -19.84
N ALA A 92 -14.81 12.41 -18.86
CA ALA A 92 -15.28 12.21 -17.50
C ALA A 92 -16.78 12.48 -17.38
#